data_AF-A0A933QUD5-F1
#
_entry.id   AF-A0A933QUD5-F1
#
_cell.length_a   1.000
_cell.length_b   1.000
_cell.length_c   1.000
_cell.angle_alpha   90.00
_cell.angle_beta   90.00
_cell.angle_gamma   90.00
#
_symmetry.space_group_name_H-M   'P 1'
#
loop_
_entity.id
_entity.type
_entity.pdbx_description
1 polymer ?
#
loop_
_entity_poly.entity_id
_entity_poly.type
_entity_poly.pdbx_seq_one_letter_code
_entity_poly.pdbx_strand_id
1 'polypeptide(L)'
;MTERATVVHFDETGARVAGLLNGFHSASTDLLTWYAQHTKRGTDTMDDIGIMPHLKGTAVHDHLRSYFQHRVNHALCNAHHLRELAFIVERDHQAWATGMIEWLIGIKRTVDQTRWVQAPLAPGCLAAFEAGYDALLEQRFRENPTMPATTNTKSWRSCMPFACRLTTIKPNATCA
;
A
#
# COMPACT_ATOMS: atom_id res chain seq x y z
N MET A 1 -5.53 9.86 18.25
CA MET A 1 -5.14 9.26 16.95
C MET A 1 -6.37 8.99 16.10
N THR A 2 -7.24 8.05 16.49
CA THR A 2 -8.41 7.57 15.71
C THR A 2 -9.39 8.64 15.22
N GLU A 3 -9.75 9.61 16.05
CA GLU A 3 -10.82 10.57 15.71
C GLU A 3 -10.36 11.86 15.04
N ARG A 4 -9.09 12.25 15.26
CA ARG A 4 -8.57 13.58 14.89
C ARG A 4 -7.51 13.54 13.79
N ALA A 5 -6.80 12.42 13.65
CA ALA A 5 -5.76 12.31 12.62
C ALA A 5 -6.42 12.15 11.25
N THR A 6 -6.00 12.98 10.30
CA THR A 6 -6.43 12.88 8.91
C THR A 6 -5.83 11.66 8.22
N VAL A 7 -4.60 11.30 8.60
CA VAL A 7 -3.86 10.13 8.09
C VAL A 7 -3.23 9.38 9.25
N VAL A 8 -3.31 8.05 9.23
CA VAL A 8 -2.63 7.15 10.17
C VAL A 8 -1.91 6.07 9.37
N HIS A 9 -0.62 5.90 9.64
CA HIS A 9 0.22 4.89 9.01
C HIS A 9 0.24 3.63 9.85
N PHE A 10 0.10 2.48 9.21
CA PHE A 10 0.12 1.18 9.85
C PHE A 10 1.20 0.29 9.24
N ASP A 11 1.89 -0.45 10.11
CA ASP A 11 2.87 -1.46 9.72
C ASP A 11 2.83 -2.63 10.69
N GLU A 12 3.17 -3.81 10.20
CA GLU A 12 3.16 -5.05 10.96
C GLU A 12 4.43 -5.86 10.74
N THR A 13 4.97 -6.38 11.84
CA THR A 13 6.12 -7.28 11.80
C THR A 13 5.94 -8.44 12.77
N GLY A 14 6.56 -9.58 12.45
CA GLY A 14 6.60 -10.72 13.35
C GLY A 14 7.89 -10.73 14.16
N ALA A 15 7.81 -10.96 15.47
CA ALA A 15 8.99 -11.16 16.32
C ALA A 15 8.76 -12.25 17.36
N ARG A 16 9.85 -12.86 17.83
CA ARG A 16 9.77 -13.91 18.86
C ARG A 16 9.81 -13.29 20.26
N VAL A 17 8.82 -13.62 21.09
CA VAL A 17 8.76 -13.26 22.51
C VAL A 17 8.67 -14.55 23.31
N ALA A 18 9.63 -14.76 24.23
CA ALA A 18 9.76 -16.00 25.00
C ALA A 18 9.72 -17.28 24.12
N GLY A 19 10.35 -17.22 22.94
CA GLY A 19 10.42 -18.34 22.00
C GLY A 19 9.20 -18.49 21.07
N LEU A 20 8.11 -17.78 21.32
CA LEU A 20 6.87 -17.86 20.52
C LEU A 20 6.79 -16.72 19.50
N LEU A 21 6.30 -17.01 18.29
CA LEU A 21 6.07 -15.99 17.27
C LEU A 21 4.87 -15.12 17.66
N ASN A 22 5.09 -13.81 17.73
CA ASN A 22 4.09 -12.80 18.01
C ASN A 22 4.04 -11.80 16.85
N GLY A 23 2.87 -11.23 16.60
CA GLY A 23 2.70 -10.06 15.75
C GLY A 23 2.94 -8.78 16.54
N PHE A 24 3.61 -7.83 15.92
CA PHE A 24 3.73 -6.45 16.38
C PHE A 24 3.05 -5.56 15.38
N HIS A 25 2.10 -4.78 15.87
CA HIS A 25 1.36 -3.81 15.09
C HIS A 25 1.81 -2.42 15.51
N SER A 26 2.09 -1.57 14.52
CA SER A 26 2.38 -0.17 14.74
C SER A 26 1.33 0.70 14.06
N ALA A 27 0.93 1.76 14.74
CA ALA A 27 0.09 2.81 14.21
C ALA A 27 0.76 4.15 14.51
N SER A 28 0.95 5.00 13.50
CA SER A 28 1.65 6.26 13.66
C SER A 28 1.00 7.42 12.91
N THR A 29 1.24 8.61 13.43
CA THR A 29 0.92 9.92 12.85
C THR A 29 2.18 10.77 12.93
N ASP A 30 2.15 12.00 12.42
CA ASP A 30 3.28 12.93 12.54
C ASP A 30 3.72 13.21 13.99
N LEU A 31 2.83 13.01 14.98
CA LEU A 31 3.08 13.39 16.38
C LEU A 31 3.06 12.21 17.37
N LEU A 32 2.53 11.06 16.98
CA LEU A 32 2.31 9.93 17.89
C LEU A 32 2.60 8.62 17.19
N THR A 33 3.28 7.72 17.90
CA THR A 33 3.44 6.32 17.53
C THR A 33 2.87 5.44 18.63
N TRP A 34 2.13 4.42 18.24
CA TRP A 34 1.55 3.42 19.12
C TRP A 34 1.96 2.03 18.65
N TYR A 35 2.28 1.14 19.60
CA TYR A 35 2.66 -0.24 19.34
C TYR A 35 1.80 -1.19 20.16
N ALA A 36 1.42 -2.32 19.57
CA ALA A 36 0.92 -3.48 20.30
C ALA A 36 1.61 -4.76 19.87
N GLN A 37 1.86 -5.60 20.86
CA GLN A 37 2.19 -7.00 20.67
C GLN A 37 0.90 -7.83 20.74
N HIS A 38 0.78 -8.82 19.88
CA HIS A 38 -0.30 -9.78 19.92
C HIS A 38 0.17 -11.20 19.55
N THR A 39 -0.45 -12.23 20.11
CA THR A 39 -0.08 -13.63 19.81
C THR A 39 -0.63 -14.11 18.46
N LYS A 40 -1.60 -13.38 17.91
CA LYS A 40 -2.14 -13.59 16.55
C LYS A 40 -1.74 -12.44 15.61
N ARG A 41 -2.10 -12.57 14.33
CA ARG A 41 -1.95 -11.54 13.30
C ARG A 41 -3.26 -11.42 12.50
N GLY A 42 -3.51 -10.25 11.92
CA GLY A 42 -4.63 -10.01 11.01
C GLY A 42 -5.84 -9.42 11.73
N THR A 43 -7.04 -9.70 11.23
CA THR A 43 -8.27 -9.00 11.64
C THR A 43 -8.56 -9.11 13.13
N ASP A 44 -8.49 -10.31 13.71
CA ASP A 44 -8.64 -10.50 15.16
C ASP A 44 -7.73 -9.54 15.95
N THR A 45 -6.48 -9.39 15.52
CA THR A 45 -5.51 -8.51 16.18
C THR A 45 -5.88 -7.05 16.00
N MET A 46 -6.31 -6.65 14.81
CA MET A 46 -6.71 -5.27 14.52
C MET A 46 -7.99 -4.86 15.28
N ASP A 47 -8.93 -5.79 15.42
CA ASP A 47 -10.15 -5.62 16.19
C ASP A 47 -9.82 -5.49 17.69
N ASP A 48 -9.00 -6.39 18.24
CA ASP A 48 -8.57 -6.36 19.65
C ASP A 48 -7.77 -5.08 19.98
N ILE A 49 -6.97 -4.58 19.04
CA ILE A 49 -6.23 -3.31 19.14
C ILE A 49 -7.18 -2.11 19.19
N GLY A 50 -8.34 -2.19 18.54
CA GLY A 50 -9.39 -1.17 18.62
C GLY A 50 -9.08 0.16 17.92
N ILE A 51 -8.04 0.26 17.10
CA ILE A 51 -7.73 1.49 16.34
C ILE A 51 -8.59 1.59 15.08
N MET A 52 -8.61 0.52 14.28
CA MET A 52 -9.31 0.50 12.98
C MET A 52 -10.81 0.75 13.08
N PRO A 53 -11.56 0.17 14.05
CA PRO A 53 -13.01 0.39 14.16
C PRO A 53 -13.42 1.84 14.44
N HIS A 54 -12.50 2.66 14.96
CA HIS A 54 -12.77 4.05 15.37
C HIS A 54 -12.06 5.08 14.48
N LEU A 55 -11.30 4.65 13.48
CA LEU A 55 -10.54 5.53 12.62
C LEU A 55 -11.46 6.29 11.67
N LYS A 56 -11.46 7.63 11.76
CA LYS A 56 -12.20 8.51 10.84
C LYS A 56 -11.37 8.99 9.66
N GLY A 57 -10.05 8.99 9.80
CA GLY A 57 -9.10 9.39 8.75
C GLY A 57 -8.79 8.27 7.76
N THR A 58 -7.72 8.48 6.99
CA THR A 58 -7.20 7.50 6.02
C THR A 58 -6.15 6.60 6.67
N ALA A 59 -6.35 5.29 6.59
CA ALA A 59 -5.36 4.28 6.94
C ALA A 59 -4.39 4.06 5.77
N VAL A 60 -3.12 4.39 5.98
CA VAL A 60 -2.03 4.07 5.05
C VAL A 60 -1.37 2.77 5.50
N HIS A 61 -1.51 1.69 4.75
CA HIS A 61 -1.01 0.36 5.11
C HIS A 61 -0.44 -0.40 3.90
N ASP A 62 0.14 -1.58 4.13
CA ASP A 62 0.62 -2.46 3.06
C ASP A 62 -0.53 -3.25 2.39
N HIS A 63 -0.23 -4.28 1.58
CA HIS A 63 -1.27 -5.11 0.94
C HIS A 63 -1.83 -6.24 1.83
N LEU A 64 -1.67 -6.17 3.15
CA LEU A 64 -2.21 -7.20 4.02
C LEU A 64 -3.74 -7.21 3.94
N ARG A 65 -4.30 -8.37 3.57
CA ARG A 65 -5.74 -8.54 3.28
C ARG A 65 -6.66 -8.17 4.46
N SER A 66 -6.19 -8.28 5.70
CA SER A 66 -6.99 -7.98 6.89
C SER A 66 -7.38 -6.52 6.99
N TYR A 67 -6.51 -5.57 6.58
CA TYR A 67 -6.86 -4.14 6.62
C TYR A 67 -8.14 -3.85 5.82
N PHE A 68 -8.29 -4.46 4.65
CA PHE A 68 -9.44 -4.27 3.76
C PHE A 68 -10.76 -4.84 4.31
N GLN A 69 -10.75 -5.50 5.47
CA GLN A 69 -11.98 -5.96 6.13
C GLN A 69 -12.64 -4.85 6.96
N HIS A 70 -11.90 -3.79 7.31
CA HIS A 70 -12.43 -2.67 8.06
C HIS A 70 -12.99 -1.60 7.12
N ARG A 71 -14.08 -0.94 7.51
CA ARG A 71 -14.73 0.11 6.70
C ARG A 71 -14.12 1.47 6.98
N VAL A 72 -12.87 1.69 6.55
CA VAL A 72 -12.17 2.97 6.67
C VAL A 72 -11.75 3.49 5.30
N ASN A 73 -11.25 4.72 5.23
CA ASN A 73 -10.56 5.17 4.03
C ASN A 73 -9.20 4.49 3.95
N HIS A 74 -8.89 3.88 2.80
CA HIS A 74 -7.64 3.16 2.60
C HIS A 74 -6.73 3.90 1.64
N ALA A 75 -5.44 3.90 1.95
CA ALA A 75 -4.36 4.23 1.05
C ALA A 75 -3.26 3.19 1.21
N LEU A 76 -2.57 2.89 0.12
CA LEU A 76 -1.49 1.91 0.15
C LEU A 76 -0.15 2.61 0.34
N CYS A 77 0.74 1.95 1.07
CA CYS A 77 2.02 2.49 1.45
C CYS A 77 2.99 2.46 0.26
N ASN A 78 3.32 3.64 -0.27
CA ASN A 78 4.30 3.78 -1.36
C ASN A 78 5.67 3.17 -1.02
N ALA A 79 6.11 3.19 0.24
CA ALA A 79 7.38 2.56 0.61
C ALA A 79 7.34 1.02 0.43
N HIS A 80 6.21 0.39 0.73
CA HIS A 80 5.99 -1.03 0.48
C HIS A 80 5.90 -1.33 -1.01
N HIS A 81 5.19 -0.50 -1.78
CA HIS A 81 5.15 -0.62 -3.24
C HIS A 81 6.55 -0.54 -3.86
N LEU A 82 7.36 0.43 -3.44
CA LEU A 82 8.71 0.58 -3.98
C LEU A 82 9.58 -0.64 -3.68
N ARG A 83 9.43 -1.27 -2.51
CA ARG A 83 10.13 -2.52 -2.17
C ARG A 83 9.68 -3.69 -3.06
N GLU A 84 8.38 -3.82 -3.28
CA GLU A 84 7.83 -4.85 -4.17
C GLU A 84 8.30 -4.64 -5.63
N LEU A 85 8.30 -3.40 -6.11
CA LEU A 85 8.76 -3.05 -7.45
C LEU A 85 10.27 -3.29 -7.60
N ALA A 86 11.08 -2.93 -6.60
CA ALA A 86 12.51 -3.18 -6.63
C ALA A 86 12.82 -4.68 -6.78
N PHE A 87 12.07 -5.53 -6.09
CA PHE A 87 12.20 -6.97 -6.25
C PHE A 87 11.88 -7.44 -7.68
N ILE A 88 10.86 -6.87 -8.33
CA ILE A 88 10.53 -7.18 -9.73
C ILE A 88 11.67 -6.73 -10.67
N VAL A 89 12.28 -5.58 -10.41
CA VAL A 89 13.44 -5.10 -11.18
C VAL A 89 14.65 -6.04 -10.99
N GLU A 90 14.94 -6.42 -9.75
CA GLU A 90 16.10 -7.24 -9.40
C GLU A 90 15.97 -8.68 -9.89
N ARG A 91 14.77 -9.28 -9.77
CA ARG A 91 14.57 -10.70 -10.07
C ARG A 91 14.05 -10.94 -11.49
N ASP A 92 13.06 -10.16 -11.90
CA ASP A 92 12.29 -10.42 -13.12
C ASP A 92 12.70 -9.46 -14.26
N HIS A 93 13.55 -8.45 -13.96
CA HIS A 93 14.13 -7.48 -14.90
C HIS A 93 13.11 -6.78 -15.81
N GLN A 94 11.92 -6.51 -15.29
CA GLN A 94 10.82 -5.95 -16.06
C GLN A 94 10.88 -4.42 -16.10
N ALA A 95 10.94 -3.86 -17.31
CA ALA A 95 11.18 -2.43 -17.51
C ALA A 95 10.05 -1.54 -16.95
N TRP A 96 8.79 -2.00 -16.99
CA TRP A 96 7.67 -1.26 -16.42
C TRP A 96 7.85 -1.01 -14.91
N ALA A 97 8.52 -1.91 -14.19
CA ALA A 97 8.69 -1.79 -12.74
C ALA A 97 9.67 -0.65 -12.40
N THR A 98 10.77 -0.52 -13.17
CA THR A 98 11.67 0.63 -13.08
C THR A 98 10.92 1.92 -13.39
N GLY A 99 10.15 1.95 -14.49
CA GLY A 99 9.34 3.11 -14.86
C GLY A 99 8.33 3.50 -13.77
N MET A 100 7.70 2.51 -13.12
CA MET A 100 6.77 2.74 -12.01
C MET A 100 7.47 3.31 -10.76
N ILE A 101 8.66 2.82 -10.42
CA ILE A 101 9.47 3.39 -9.33
C ILE A 101 9.77 4.86 -9.59
N GLU A 102 10.29 5.17 -10.78
CA GLU A 102 10.64 6.53 -11.17
C GLU A 102 9.40 7.44 -11.17
N TRP A 103 8.27 6.95 -11.66
CA TRP A 103 7.00 7.69 -11.67
C TRP A 103 6.51 8.03 -10.26
N LEU A 104 6.46 7.04 -9.36
CA LEU A 104 6.03 7.25 -7.97
C LEU A 104 6.94 8.22 -7.20
N ILE A 105 8.27 8.12 -7.41
CA ILE A 105 9.24 9.05 -6.82
C ILE A 105 9.07 10.46 -7.41
N GLY A 106 8.82 10.56 -8.71
CA GLY A 106 8.51 11.82 -9.39
C GLY A 106 7.29 12.52 -8.80
N ILE A 107 6.18 11.78 -8.65
CA ILE A 107 4.95 12.27 -8.01
C ILE A 107 5.26 12.79 -6.60
N LYS A 108 5.96 12.00 -5.78
CA LYS A 108 6.33 12.40 -4.41
C LYS A 108 7.11 13.71 -4.39
N ARG A 109 8.08 13.88 -5.30
CA ARG A 109 8.88 15.10 -5.42
C ARG A 109 8.01 16.31 -5.76
N THR A 110 7.08 16.17 -6.71
CA THR A 110 6.16 17.27 -7.07
C THR A 110 5.21 17.63 -5.93
N VAL A 111 4.68 16.62 -5.23
CA VAL A 111 3.83 16.83 -4.04
C VAL A 111 4.61 17.56 -2.93
N ASP A 112 5.86 17.17 -2.67
CA ASP A 112 6.68 17.81 -1.64
C ASP A 112 6.98 19.28 -1.98
N GLN A 113 7.26 19.58 -3.24
CA GLN A 113 7.50 20.94 -3.72
C GLN A 113 6.26 21.83 -3.56
N THR A 114 5.07 21.30 -3.87
CA THR A 114 3.81 22.03 -3.72
C THR A 114 3.41 22.21 -2.26
N ARG A 115 3.69 21.21 -1.40
CA ARG A 115 3.51 21.30 0.06
C ARG A 115 4.38 22.39 0.68
N TRP A 116 5.65 22.49 0.25
CA TRP A 116 6.58 23.52 0.73
C TRP A 116 6.04 24.94 0.50
N VAL A 117 5.43 25.18 -0.67
CA VAL A 117 4.86 26.49 -1.03
C VAL A 117 3.38 26.62 -0.68
N GLN A 118 2.80 25.63 0.01
CA GLN A 118 1.37 25.55 0.38
C GLN A 118 0.40 25.74 -0.80
N ALA A 119 0.80 25.32 -2.00
CA ALA A 119 -0.04 25.38 -3.19
C ALA A 119 -0.79 24.04 -3.39
N PRO A 120 -2.08 24.06 -3.74
CA PRO A 120 -2.78 22.84 -4.15
C PRO A 120 -2.21 22.32 -5.47
N LEU A 121 -2.26 20.99 -5.66
CA LEU A 121 -1.97 20.39 -6.96
C LEU A 121 -2.99 20.88 -7.99
N ALA A 122 -2.49 21.36 -9.13
CA ALA A 122 -3.37 21.71 -10.24
C ALA A 122 -4.11 20.45 -10.73
N PRO A 123 -5.41 20.53 -11.05
CA PRO A 123 -6.17 19.36 -11.52
C PRO A 123 -5.55 18.64 -12.72
N GLY A 124 -4.93 19.40 -13.64
CA GLY A 124 -4.21 18.83 -14.77
C GLY A 124 -2.97 18.01 -14.39
N CYS A 125 -2.31 18.34 -13.27
CA CYS A 125 -1.20 17.54 -12.75
C CYS A 125 -1.69 16.19 -12.23
N LEU A 126 -2.81 16.16 -11.50
CA LEU A 126 -3.38 14.91 -11.02
C LEU A 126 -3.78 13.99 -12.18
N ALA A 127 -4.48 14.53 -13.18
CA ALA A 127 -4.86 13.78 -14.38
C ALA A 127 -3.63 13.23 -15.13
N ALA A 128 -2.55 14.00 -15.22
CA ALA A 128 -1.30 13.54 -15.81
C ALA A 128 -0.64 12.40 -15.01
N PHE A 129 -0.66 12.48 -13.67
CA PHE A 129 -0.15 11.42 -12.81
C PHE A 129 -0.93 10.11 -12.95
N GLU A 130 -2.26 10.19 -12.97
CA GLU A 130 -3.14 9.04 -13.21
C GLU A 130 -2.87 8.42 -14.58
N ALA A 131 -2.81 9.23 -15.64
CA ALA A 131 -2.56 8.74 -17.00
C ALA A 131 -1.21 8.03 -17.15
N GLY A 132 -0.13 8.58 -16.57
CA GLY A 132 1.19 7.93 -16.62
C GLY A 132 1.26 6.65 -15.79
N TYR A 133 0.54 6.60 -14.67
CA TYR A 133 0.42 5.39 -13.85
C TYR A 133 -0.31 4.28 -14.62
N ASP A 134 -1.44 4.61 -15.26
CA ASP A 134 -2.24 3.67 -16.07
C ASP A 134 -1.43 3.14 -17.26
N ALA A 135 -0.69 3.99 -17.96
CA ALA A 135 0.17 3.58 -19.07
C ALA A 135 1.24 2.53 -18.65
N LEU A 136 1.82 2.68 -17.45
CA LEU A 136 2.77 1.72 -16.89
C LEU A 136 2.08 0.41 -16.47
N LEU A 137 0.85 0.47 -15.97
CA LEU A 137 0.05 -0.73 -15.71
C LEU A 137 -0.29 -1.47 -17.01
N GLU A 138 -0.62 -0.77 -18.09
CA GLU A 138 -0.85 -1.39 -19.39
C GLU A 138 0.42 -2.07 -19.92
N GLN A 139 1.59 -1.44 -19.77
CA GLN A 139 2.86 -2.08 -20.10
C GLN A 139 3.08 -3.35 -19.26
N ARG A 140 2.85 -3.28 -17.95
CA ARG A 140 2.91 -4.45 -17.06
C ARG A 140 2.02 -5.59 -17.56
N PHE A 141 0.78 -5.31 -17.95
CA PHE A 141 -0.15 -6.34 -18.42
C PHE A 141 0.28 -6.95 -19.75
N ARG A 142 0.92 -6.17 -20.63
CA ARG A 142 1.52 -6.69 -21.87
C ARG A 142 2.72 -7.61 -21.59
N GLU A 143 3.57 -7.24 -20.62
CA GLU A 143 4.74 -8.03 -20.23
C GLU A 143 4.36 -9.27 -19.38
N ASN A 144 3.23 -9.21 -18.66
CA ASN A 144 2.72 -10.30 -17.82
C ASN A 144 1.26 -10.64 -18.17
N PRO A 145 1.00 -11.25 -19.34
CA PRO A 145 -0.34 -11.66 -19.70
C PRO A 145 -0.86 -12.69 -18.69
N THR A 146 -2.07 -12.48 -18.16
CA THR A 146 -2.71 -13.47 -17.29
C THR A 146 -3.02 -14.72 -18.12
N MET A 147 -2.42 -15.86 -17.78
CA MET A 147 -2.83 -17.11 -18.41
C MET A 147 -4.31 -17.38 -18.10
N PRO A 148 -5.10 -17.91 -19.06
CA PRO A 148 -6.47 -18.28 -18.82
C PRO A 148 -6.54 -19.27 -17.65
N ALA A 149 -7.55 -19.11 -16.78
CA ALA A 149 -7.73 -19.95 -15.62
C ALA A 149 -7.90 -21.41 -16.07
N THR A 150 -6.88 -22.24 -15.86
CA THR A 150 -7.03 -23.68 -16.03
C THR A 150 -7.93 -24.18 -14.91
N THR A 151 -9.06 -24.77 -15.30
CA THR A 151 -9.98 -25.43 -14.37
C THR A 151 -9.21 -26.53 -13.64
N ASN A 152 -9.16 -26.40 -12.31
CA ASN A 152 -8.66 -27.38 -11.35
C ASN A 152 -7.13 -27.38 -11.10
N THR A 153 -6.71 -26.70 -10.03
CA THR A 153 -5.84 -27.29 -8.98
C THR A 153 -5.66 -26.31 -7.82
N LYS A 154 -5.80 -26.83 -6.58
CA LYS A 154 -5.38 -26.19 -5.32
C LYS A 154 -3.87 -26.01 -5.31
N SER A 155 -3.39 -25.03 -6.06
CA SER A 155 -2.00 -24.60 -6.09
C SER A 155 -1.97 -23.10 -5.86
N TRP A 156 -1.20 -22.66 -4.87
CA TRP A 156 -0.97 -21.25 -4.54
C TRP A 156 -0.45 -20.41 -5.72
N ARG A 157 -0.04 -21.06 -6.81
CA ARG A 157 0.35 -20.45 -8.09
C ARG A 157 -0.83 -20.05 -8.99
N SER A 158 -2.06 -20.47 -8.68
CA SER A 158 -3.28 -20.15 -9.47
C SER A 158 -4.11 -18.98 -8.93
N CYS A 159 -3.78 -18.46 -7.75
CA CYS A 159 -4.49 -17.33 -7.14
C CYS A 159 -3.82 -16.02 -7.55
N MET A 160 -4.07 -15.55 -8.78
CA MET A 160 -3.62 -14.27 -9.37
C MET A 160 -2.09 -14.02 -9.28
N PRO A 161 -1.35 -13.94 -10.40
CA PRO A 161 0.08 -13.60 -10.35
C PRO A 161 0.28 -12.31 -9.54
N PHE A 162 1.33 -12.23 -8.72
CA PHE A 162 1.64 -11.09 -7.82
C PHE A 162 1.48 -9.72 -8.51
N ALA A 163 1.74 -9.71 -9.83
CA ALA A 163 1.37 -8.66 -10.77
C ALA A 163 -0.06 -8.09 -10.50
N CYS A 164 -1.11 -8.90 -10.44
CA CYS A 164 -2.52 -8.50 -10.38
C CYS A 164 -2.94 -7.70 -9.12
N ARG A 165 -2.07 -7.52 -8.11
CA ARG A 165 -2.42 -6.84 -6.85
C ARG A 165 -2.49 -5.31 -6.91
N LEU A 166 -2.01 -4.68 -7.98
CA LEU A 166 -1.93 -3.22 -8.09
C LEU A 166 -3.20 -2.55 -8.66
N THR A 167 -4.28 -3.29 -8.91
CA THR A 167 -5.50 -2.76 -9.58
C THR A 167 -6.41 -1.93 -8.68
N THR A 168 -6.00 -1.56 -7.47
CA THR A 168 -6.81 -0.74 -6.56
C THR A 168 -6.01 0.42 -5.99
N ILE A 169 -5.39 1.21 -6.86
CA ILE A 169 -4.64 2.40 -6.45
C ILE A 169 -4.94 3.51 -7.45
N LYS A 170 -5.98 4.29 -7.17
CA LYS A 170 -5.93 5.69 -7.58
C LYS A 170 -5.03 6.40 -6.55
N PRO A 171 -4.10 7.28 -6.97
CA PRO A 171 -3.43 8.15 -6.02
C PRO A 171 -4.53 8.94 -5.30
N ASN A 172 -4.72 8.67 -4.00
CA ASN A 172 -5.47 9.58 -3.15
C ASN A 172 -4.62 10.84 -3.00
N ALA A 173 -4.63 11.68 -4.03
CA ALA A 173 -4.02 13.01 -4.05
C ALA A 173 -4.96 14.02 -3.39
N THR A 174 -5.55 13.64 -2.27
CA THR A 174 -6.11 14.62 -1.35
C THR A 174 -4.96 15.07 -0.47
N CYS A 175 -4.60 16.35 -0.60
CA CYS A 175 -3.59 16.99 0.24
C CYS A 175 -3.84 16.65 1.72
N ALA A 176 -2.84 16.01 2.33
CA ALA A 176 -2.63 15.97 3.77
C ALA A 176 -1.22 16.51 4.04
#